data_AF-A0A914N9E6-F1
#
_entry.id   AF-A0A914N9E6-F1
#
_cell.length_a   1.000
_cell.length_b   1.000
_cell.length_c   1.000
_cell.angle_alpha   90.00
_cell.angle_beta   90.00
_cell.angle_gamma   90.00
#
_symmetry.space_group_name_H-M   'P 1'
#
loop_
_entity.id
_entity.type
_entity.pdbx_description
1 polymer ?
#
loop_
_entity_poly.entity_id
_entity_poly.type
_entity_poly.pdbx_seq_one_letter_code
_entity_poly.pdbx_strand_id
1 'polypeptide(L)'
;MRSGKAVIAELGEKLVSMIATFRWLSEHSQSLPLVNRAMNELAKSYVIRFGLPKSNPYLSPTDYVYSKVSTFHELVSAVVQAGDQAMLDNLHSKAQVIIEVGSLLLTLVEGVQDARHEDFAIHIENDFSTWLNQPDFLTHFTAHLNTALDFLTSSIPASAVTTLDEQTQLPTPHSTIYEQCLQLAHFVLSQQSPAQRNDSEIISRFAMLGNQRDALELAEKYRDFTFLVVYCYNRLDKRQCEKALNRYKKEYENDNFYDFLYTWYQQKGMFNHLLAEPGKKASDFLAKRQELNWIRQVEEGQFTQAKITLKKMANNEKDEHKKLIELSLCKFAALCEEQENLPEIAELSEQISELHEKQRMKEMNREGSENIEIE
;
A
#
# COMPACT_ATOMS: atom_id res chain seq x y z
N MET A 1 12.32 19.13 -10.12
CA MET A 1 12.78 20.36 -9.44
C MET A 1 11.65 20.87 -8.56
N ARG A 2 11.92 21.19 -7.29
CA ARG A 2 10.92 21.79 -6.40
C ARG A 2 10.68 23.25 -6.81
N SER A 3 9.42 23.68 -6.80
CA SER A 3 9.10 25.08 -7.06
C SER A 3 9.54 25.95 -5.86
N GLY A 4 9.89 27.22 -6.12
CA GLY A 4 10.21 28.15 -5.02
C GLY A 4 9.05 28.30 -4.02
N LYS A 5 7.80 28.18 -4.49
CA LYS A 5 6.60 28.14 -3.63
C LYS A 5 6.62 26.96 -2.66
N ALA A 6 7.01 25.77 -3.12
CA ALA A 6 7.08 24.59 -2.27
C ALA A 6 8.17 24.72 -1.19
N VAL A 7 9.30 25.36 -1.50
CA VAL A 7 10.37 25.60 -0.52
C VAL A 7 9.94 26.61 0.55
N ILE A 8 9.20 27.66 0.17
CA ILE A 8 8.69 28.65 1.13
C ILE A 8 7.63 28.03 2.04
N ALA A 9 6.71 27.23 1.48
CA ALA A 9 5.72 26.48 2.25
C ALA A 9 6.40 25.52 3.25
N GLU A 10 7.43 24.79 2.80
CA GLU A 10 8.25 23.92 3.64
C GLU A 10 8.89 24.68 4.81
N LEU A 11 9.49 25.84 4.55
CA LEU A 11 10.12 26.64 5.61
C LEU A 11 9.09 27.19 6.60
N GLY A 12 7.89 27.54 6.12
CA GLY A 12 6.76 27.94 6.96
C GLY A 12 6.33 26.81 7.90
N GLU A 13 6.07 25.62 7.35
CA GLU A 13 5.71 24.43 8.16
C GLU A 13 6.81 24.12 9.18
N LYS A 14 8.08 24.08 8.74
CA LYS A 14 9.22 23.83 9.64
C LYS A 14 9.32 24.86 10.76
N LEU A 15 9.06 26.14 10.49
CA LEU A 15 9.14 27.20 11.49
C LEU A 15 8.05 27.03 12.56
N VAL A 16 6.82 26.74 12.16
CA VAL A 16 5.71 26.51 13.10
C VAL A 16 5.95 25.26 13.93
N SER A 17 6.33 24.15 13.30
CA SER A 17 6.71 22.92 14.01
C SER A 17 7.87 23.16 14.97
N MET A 18 8.87 23.95 14.56
CA MET A 18 9.99 24.33 15.41
C MET A 18 9.52 25.15 16.62
N ILE A 19 8.62 26.12 16.46
CA ILE A 19 8.06 26.86 17.60
C ILE A 19 7.32 25.92 18.56
N ALA A 20 6.52 25.00 18.04
CA ALA A 20 5.77 24.02 18.84
C ALA A 20 6.72 23.11 19.64
N THR A 21 7.71 22.51 18.98
CA THR A 21 8.69 21.63 19.66
C THR A 21 9.56 22.40 20.65
N PHE A 22 9.90 23.66 20.37
CA PHE A 22 10.66 24.49 21.31
C PHE A 22 9.88 24.74 22.60
N ARG A 23 8.60 25.11 22.50
CA ARG A 23 7.73 25.32 23.66
C ARG A 23 7.58 24.03 24.47
N TRP A 24 7.28 22.94 23.80
CA TRP A 24 7.15 21.63 24.44
C TRP A 24 8.42 21.21 25.19
N LEU A 25 9.60 21.39 24.56
CA LEU A 25 10.90 21.12 25.21
C LEU A 25 11.15 22.02 26.41
N SER A 26 10.74 23.29 26.36
CA SER A 26 10.91 24.21 27.49
C SER A 26 10.07 23.80 28.70
N GLU A 27 8.86 23.30 28.47
CA GLU A 27 7.93 22.83 29.50
C GLU A 27 8.36 21.48 30.11
N HIS A 28 8.98 20.61 29.31
CA HIS A 28 9.32 19.23 29.68
C HIS A 28 10.84 18.98 29.81
N SER A 29 11.64 20.05 29.93
CA SER A 29 13.12 19.98 29.87
C SER A 29 13.77 19.01 30.86
N GLN A 30 13.17 18.77 32.03
CA GLN A 30 13.69 17.84 33.05
C GLN A 30 13.24 16.39 32.85
N SER A 31 12.17 16.14 32.09
CA SER A 31 11.57 14.82 31.90
C SER A 31 11.98 14.11 30.60
N LEU A 32 12.86 14.73 29.79
CA LEU A 32 13.22 14.27 28.45
C LEU A 32 14.74 14.05 28.28
N PRO A 33 15.35 13.10 29.00
CA PRO A 33 16.79 12.89 28.98
C PRO A 33 17.32 12.46 27.60
N LEU A 34 16.49 11.76 26.81
CA LEU A 34 16.90 11.24 25.51
C LEU A 34 16.88 12.33 24.45
N VAL A 35 15.82 13.14 24.41
CA VAL A 35 15.74 14.26 23.47
C VAL A 35 16.84 15.29 23.75
N ASN A 36 17.10 15.60 25.02
CA ASN A 36 18.20 16.48 25.41
C ASN A 36 19.58 15.94 24.99
N ARG A 37 19.81 14.63 25.11
CA ARG A 37 21.05 14.00 24.64
C ARG A 37 21.21 14.14 23.13
N ALA A 38 20.16 13.84 22.36
CA ALA A 38 20.17 13.97 20.90
C ALA A 38 20.42 15.42 20.46
N MET A 39 19.75 16.37 21.12
CA MET A 39 19.94 17.82 20.91
C MET A 39 21.39 18.27 21.15
N ASN A 40 22.03 17.78 22.22
CA ASN A 40 23.41 18.11 22.54
C ASN A 40 24.41 17.59 21.50
N GLU A 41 24.22 16.37 21.00
CA GLU A 41 25.07 15.81 19.95
C GLU A 41 24.87 16.54 18.61
N LEU A 42 23.62 16.88 18.29
CA LEU A 42 23.31 17.65 17.08
C LEU A 42 23.92 19.07 17.15
N ALA A 43 23.83 19.73 18.31
CA ALA A 43 24.43 21.04 18.53
C ALA A 43 25.96 21.01 18.33
N LYS A 44 26.66 19.97 18.82
CA LYS A 44 28.10 19.78 18.59
C LYS A 44 28.41 19.64 17.10
N SER A 45 27.60 18.85 16.38
CA SER A 45 27.74 18.70 14.93
C SER A 45 27.55 20.05 14.21
N TYR A 46 26.58 20.86 14.63
CA TYR A 46 26.29 22.17 14.00
C TYR A 46 27.39 23.18 14.25
N VAL A 47 27.97 23.18 15.44
CA VAL A 47 29.13 24.01 15.78
C VAL A 47 30.30 23.71 14.85
N ILE A 48 30.55 22.44 14.53
CA ILE A 48 31.62 22.04 13.61
C ILE A 48 31.24 22.35 12.16
N ARG A 49 30.04 21.96 11.72
CA ARG A 49 29.58 22.05 10.32
C ARG A 49 29.36 23.48 9.85
N PHE A 50 28.83 24.34 10.71
CA PHE A 50 28.49 25.73 10.38
C PHE A 50 29.47 26.76 10.95
N GLY A 51 30.54 26.31 11.65
CA GLY A 51 31.54 27.20 12.23
C GLY A 51 31.00 28.11 13.33
N LEU A 52 29.98 27.65 14.08
CA LEU A 52 29.38 28.44 15.15
C LEU A 52 30.35 28.55 16.35
N PRO A 53 30.26 29.59 17.18
CA PRO A 53 31.15 29.76 18.32
C PRO A 53 31.01 28.59 19.30
N LYS A 54 32.14 27.89 19.56
CA LYS A 54 32.23 26.66 20.37
C LYS A 54 31.85 26.83 21.85
N SER A 55 31.89 28.06 22.36
CA SER A 55 31.55 28.36 23.75
C SER A 55 31.07 29.80 23.84
N ASN A 56 29.75 29.98 23.83
CA ASN A 56 29.12 31.23 24.24
C ASN A 56 28.31 30.92 25.51
N PRO A 57 28.61 31.56 26.65
CA PRO A 57 27.90 31.29 27.91
C PRO A 57 26.41 31.65 27.87
N TYR A 58 25.98 32.38 26.84
CA TYR A 58 24.58 32.79 26.65
C TYR A 58 23.80 31.93 25.66
N LEU A 59 24.43 30.94 25.02
CA LEU A 59 23.76 30.07 24.04
C LEU A 59 23.67 28.64 24.58
N SER A 60 22.44 28.15 24.66
CA SER A 60 22.15 26.75 24.94
C SER A 60 22.33 25.88 23.70
N PRO A 61 22.54 24.56 23.85
CA PRO A 61 22.51 23.59 22.76
C PRO A 61 21.23 23.69 21.91
N THR A 62 20.09 24.02 22.55
CA THR A 62 18.82 24.28 21.87
C THR A 62 18.91 25.45 20.90
N ASP A 63 19.54 26.56 21.30
CA ASP A 63 19.67 27.75 20.45
C ASP A 63 20.48 27.44 19.18
N TYR A 64 21.50 26.57 19.28
CA TYR A 64 22.29 26.16 18.12
C TYR A 64 21.48 25.34 17.11
N VAL A 65 20.70 24.37 17.58
CA VAL A 65 19.86 23.52 16.71
C VAL A 65 18.74 24.34 16.06
N TYR A 66 18.13 25.25 16.81
CA TYR A 66 17.00 26.07 16.37
C TYR A 66 17.42 27.29 15.54
N SER A 67 18.72 27.58 15.44
CA SER A 67 19.25 28.69 14.63
C SER A 67 19.04 28.53 13.11
N LYS A 68 18.77 27.30 12.64
CA LYS A 68 18.68 26.95 11.22
C LYS A 68 17.41 26.13 10.93
N VAL A 69 16.33 26.82 10.57
CA VAL A 69 15.03 26.19 10.20
C VAL A 69 15.19 25.14 9.09
N SER A 70 16.07 25.39 8.11
CA SER A 70 16.27 24.48 6.97
C SER A 70 16.66 23.06 7.39
N THR A 71 17.44 22.92 8.47
CA THR A 71 17.99 21.65 8.95
C THR A 71 17.19 21.05 10.10
N PHE A 72 16.05 21.63 10.47
CA PHE A 72 15.21 21.14 11.57
C PHE A 72 14.81 19.66 11.46
N HIS A 73 14.65 19.16 10.22
CA HIS A 73 14.39 17.75 9.96
C HIS A 73 15.47 16.79 10.52
N GLU A 74 16.72 17.24 10.69
CA GLU A 74 17.81 16.45 11.26
C GLU A 74 17.60 16.16 12.77
N LEU A 75 16.78 16.97 13.45
CA LEU A 75 16.39 16.70 14.84
C LEU A 75 15.60 15.39 14.95
N VAL A 76 14.66 15.16 14.04
CA VAL A 76 13.87 13.93 14.00
C VAL A 76 14.76 12.72 13.81
N SER A 77 15.70 12.78 12.86
CA SER A 77 16.64 11.68 12.63
C SER A 77 17.52 11.42 13.86
N ALA A 78 18.01 12.48 14.52
CA ALA A 78 18.88 12.35 15.68
C ALA A 78 18.15 11.75 16.89
N VAL A 79 16.88 12.13 17.12
CA VAL A 79 16.10 11.62 18.24
C VAL A 79 15.68 10.18 18.03
N VAL A 80 15.25 9.79 16.82
CA VAL A 80 14.91 8.39 16.51
C VAL A 80 16.13 7.49 16.67
N GLN A 81 17.29 7.88 16.12
CA GLN A 81 18.55 7.12 16.27
C GLN A 81 19.01 7.02 17.73
N ALA A 82 18.89 8.10 18.51
CA ALA A 82 19.19 8.07 19.93
C ALA A 82 18.23 7.14 20.70
N GLY A 83 16.95 7.10 20.29
CA GLY A 83 15.94 6.16 20.77
C GLY A 83 16.35 4.71 20.57
N ASP A 84 16.67 4.35 19.32
CA ASP A 84 17.08 2.99 18.95
C ASP A 84 18.33 2.56 19.74
N GLN A 85 19.33 3.43 19.86
CA GLN A 85 20.53 3.14 20.64
C GLN A 85 20.23 2.94 22.13
N ALA A 86 19.39 3.79 22.72
CA ALA A 86 19.01 3.67 24.13
C ALA A 86 18.25 2.36 24.43
N MET A 87 17.47 1.86 23.47
CA MET A 87 16.80 0.57 23.56
C MET A 87 17.78 -0.61 23.47
N LEU A 88 18.81 -0.51 22.64
CA LEU A 88 19.87 -1.53 22.54
C LEU A 88 20.72 -1.60 23.80
N ASP A 89 21.04 -0.43 24.37
CA ASP A 89 21.87 -0.31 25.57
C ASP A 89 21.12 -0.71 26.86
N ASN A 90 19.82 -1.04 26.77
CA ASN A 90 18.90 -1.30 27.90
C ASN A 90 18.98 -0.24 29.01
N LEU A 91 19.35 1.00 28.65
CA LEU A 91 19.67 2.05 29.59
C LEU A 91 18.41 2.61 30.28
N HIS A 92 17.25 2.50 29.62
CA HIS A 92 15.94 3.00 30.05
C HIS A 92 14.87 1.93 29.78
N SER A 93 13.70 2.04 30.44
CA SER A 93 12.54 1.23 30.08
C SER A 93 12.18 1.48 28.61
N LYS A 94 12.11 0.42 27.80
CA LYS A 94 11.79 0.52 26.36
C LYS A 94 10.50 1.30 26.11
N ALA A 95 9.48 1.10 26.95
CA ALA A 95 8.23 1.84 26.87
C ALA A 95 8.42 3.36 27.04
N GLN A 96 9.26 3.78 27.98
CA GLN A 96 9.51 5.21 28.24
C GLN A 96 10.23 5.86 27.05
N VAL A 97 11.19 5.16 26.44
CA VAL A 97 11.90 5.64 25.25
C VAL A 97 10.92 5.81 24.08
N ILE A 98 10.01 4.84 23.86
CA ILE A 98 9.00 4.94 22.81
C ILE A 98 8.09 6.15 23.04
N ILE A 99 7.58 6.31 24.26
CA ILE A 99 6.67 7.41 24.60
C ILE A 99 7.35 8.77 24.43
N GLU A 100 8.60 8.89 24.86
CA GLU A 100 9.37 10.15 24.74
C GLU A 100 9.59 10.54 23.27
N VAL A 101 10.05 9.59 22.44
CA VAL A 101 10.25 9.84 21.00
C VAL A 101 8.91 10.10 20.31
N GLY A 102 7.89 9.30 20.60
CA GLY A 102 6.54 9.45 20.02
C GLY A 102 5.91 10.81 20.35
N SER A 103 6.07 11.29 21.58
CA SER A 103 5.54 12.61 22.00
C SER A 103 6.16 13.77 21.23
N LEU A 104 7.49 13.73 20.99
CA LEU A 104 8.15 14.74 20.16
C LEU A 104 7.65 14.68 18.71
N LEU A 105 7.54 13.48 18.14
CA LEU A 105 7.06 13.31 16.77
C LEU A 105 5.63 13.82 16.61
N LEU A 106 4.75 13.56 17.58
CA LEU A 106 3.38 14.08 17.58
C LEU A 106 3.34 15.60 17.68
N THR A 107 4.13 16.19 18.58
CA THR A 107 4.22 17.66 18.70
C THR A 107 4.64 18.30 17.37
N LEU A 108 5.55 17.66 16.64
CA LEU A 108 5.95 18.10 15.31
C LEU A 108 4.79 17.99 14.31
N VAL A 109 4.08 16.86 14.32
CA VAL A 109 2.91 16.61 13.45
C VAL A 109 1.80 17.62 13.71
N GLU A 110 1.49 17.91 14.96
CA GLU A 110 0.52 18.94 15.36
C GLU A 110 0.95 20.29 14.80
N GLY A 111 2.23 20.69 14.97
CA GLY A 111 2.74 21.94 14.41
C GLY A 111 2.67 22.00 12.87
N VAL A 112 2.85 20.86 12.17
CA VAL A 112 2.66 20.79 10.71
C VAL A 112 1.18 20.96 10.35
N GLN A 113 0.28 20.31 11.08
CA GLN A 113 -1.15 20.41 10.85
C GLN A 113 -1.63 21.84 11.09
N ASP A 114 -1.24 22.46 12.21
CA ASP A 114 -1.56 23.86 12.52
C ASP A 114 -1.09 24.80 11.42
N ALA A 115 0.16 24.65 10.97
CA ALA A 115 0.72 25.46 9.88
C ALA A 115 -0.10 25.41 8.57
N ARG A 116 -0.82 24.30 8.33
CA ARG A 116 -1.67 24.12 7.14
C ARG A 116 -3.07 24.70 7.31
N HIS A 117 -3.55 24.85 8.55
CA HIS A 117 -4.85 25.46 8.86
C HIS A 117 -4.77 26.98 9.01
N GLU A 118 -3.56 27.53 9.17
CA GLU A 118 -3.32 28.97 9.29
C GLU A 118 -3.56 29.74 7.98
N ASP A 119 -3.99 31.00 8.10
CA ASP A 119 -4.35 31.86 6.96
C ASP A 119 -3.17 32.15 6.00
N PHE A 120 -1.94 32.00 6.47
CA PHE A 120 -0.72 32.18 5.67
C PHE A 120 -0.28 30.91 4.94
N ALA A 121 -1.02 29.79 5.08
CA ALA A 121 -0.67 28.51 4.48
C ALA A 121 -0.68 28.59 2.94
N ILE A 122 0.51 28.46 2.34
CA ILE A 122 0.63 28.36 0.88
C ILE A 122 0.16 26.97 0.46
N HIS A 123 -1.07 26.89 -0.05
CA HIS A 123 -1.63 25.65 -0.57
C HIS A 123 -0.89 25.22 -1.83
N ILE A 124 -0.29 24.02 -1.80
CA ILE A 124 0.36 23.42 -2.96
C ILE A 124 -0.65 22.47 -3.58
N GLU A 125 -1.06 22.73 -4.84
CA GLU A 125 -2.06 21.92 -5.57
C GLU A 125 -1.73 20.42 -5.67
N ASN A 126 -0.46 20.04 -5.42
CA ASN A 126 0.00 18.66 -5.31
C ASN A 126 0.58 18.41 -3.91
N ASP A 127 -0.27 17.98 -2.98
CA ASP A 127 0.08 17.63 -1.58
C ASP A 127 1.25 16.62 -1.46
N PHE A 128 1.48 15.81 -2.50
CA PHE A 128 2.54 14.79 -2.52
C PHE A 128 3.95 15.35 -2.80
N SER A 129 4.08 16.64 -3.11
CA SER A 129 5.37 17.32 -3.32
C SER A 129 5.88 18.06 -2.09
N THR A 130 5.28 17.81 -0.92
CA THR A 130 5.72 18.37 0.36
C THR A 130 7.08 17.80 0.75
N TRP A 131 7.83 18.56 1.56
CA TRP A 131 9.12 18.12 2.08
C TRP A 131 9.02 16.91 3.02
N LEU A 132 7.82 16.66 3.51
CA LEU A 132 7.47 15.47 4.28
C LEU A 132 7.52 14.22 3.42
N ASN A 133 7.17 14.27 2.14
CA ASN A 133 7.32 13.13 1.22
C ASN A 133 8.78 12.93 0.75
N GLN A 134 9.78 13.47 1.47
CA GLN A 134 11.15 13.05 1.25
C GLN A 134 11.37 11.66 1.83
N PRO A 135 12.03 10.76 1.06
CA PRO A 135 12.28 9.40 1.53
C PRO A 135 13.03 9.41 2.87
N ASP A 136 13.97 10.34 3.05
CA ASP A 136 14.78 10.42 4.27
C ASP A 136 13.99 10.85 5.51
N PHE A 137 12.89 11.60 5.35
CA PHE A 137 12.13 12.10 6.50
C PHE A 137 11.07 11.10 6.97
N LEU A 138 10.25 10.58 6.05
CA LEU A 138 9.21 9.60 6.40
C LEU A 138 9.78 8.26 6.86
N THR A 139 10.98 7.89 6.41
CA THR A 139 11.63 6.64 6.88
C THR A 139 11.87 6.64 8.38
N HIS A 140 12.17 7.78 9.00
CA HIS A 140 12.34 7.88 10.45
C HIS A 140 11.03 7.72 11.21
N PHE A 141 9.92 8.25 10.68
CA PHE A 141 8.58 8.03 11.26
C PHE A 141 8.17 6.56 11.16
N THR A 142 8.35 5.95 9.98
CA THR A 142 8.04 4.54 9.75
C THR A 142 8.92 3.62 10.60
N ALA A 143 10.20 3.95 10.76
CA ALA A 143 11.12 3.20 11.62
C ALA A 143 10.67 3.23 13.09
N HIS A 144 10.37 4.41 13.62
CA HIS A 144 9.86 4.54 15.00
C HIS A 144 8.52 3.80 15.18
N LEU A 145 7.61 3.92 14.20
CA LEU A 145 6.33 3.24 14.22
C LEU A 145 6.51 1.71 14.24
N ASN A 146 7.41 1.18 13.42
CA ASN A 146 7.72 -0.25 13.41
C ASN A 146 8.29 -0.71 14.76
N THR A 147 9.23 0.03 15.33
CA THR A 147 9.80 -0.26 16.67
C THR A 147 8.71 -0.26 17.75
N ALA A 148 7.79 0.70 17.71
CA ALA A 148 6.69 0.80 18.65
C ALA A 148 5.67 -0.35 18.48
N LEU A 149 5.32 -0.72 17.26
CA LEU A 149 4.45 -1.85 16.94
C LEU A 149 5.09 -3.20 17.32
N ASP A 150 6.40 -3.36 17.10
CA ASP A 150 7.15 -4.56 17.53
C ASP A 150 7.16 -4.71 19.05
N PHE A 151 7.27 -3.58 19.78
CA PHE A 151 7.14 -3.59 21.24
C PHE A 151 5.74 -4.00 21.70
N LEU A 152 4.69 -3.48 21.05
CA LEU A 152 3.30 -3.83 21.38
C LEU A 152 3.00 -5.31 21.07
N THR A 153 3.42 -5.81 19.90
CA THR A 153 3.22 -7.23 19.51
C THR A 153 3.98 -8.19 20.42
N SER A 154 5.19 -7.84 20.85
CA SER A 154 6.01 -8.67 21.75
C SER A 154 5.49 -8.68 23.19
N SER A 155 4.77 -7.63 23.60
CA SER A 155 4.29 -7.46 24.98
C SER A 155 2.87 -8.02 25.21
N ILE A 156 2.10 -8.27 24.15
CA ILE A 156 0.77 -8.88 24.23
C ILE A 156 0.90 -10.41 24.03
N PRO A 157 0.65 -11.25 25.06
CA PRO A 157 0.68 -12.70 24.89
C PRO A 157 -0.44 -13.16 23.95
N ALA A 158 -0.11 -14.10 23.05
CA ALA A 158 -1.02 -14.67 22.04
C ALA A 158 -2.32 -15.26 22.60
N SER A 159 -2.39 -15.54 23.91
CA SER A 159 -3.59 -16.03 24.61
C SER A 159 -4.64 -14.96 24.92
N ALA A 160 -4.32 -13.67 24.80
CA ALA A 160 -5.29 -12.56 24.97
C ALA A 160 -6.00 -12.17 23.66
N VAL A 161 -5.50 -12.64 22.51
CA VAL A 161 -5.97 -12.25 21.16
C VAL A 161 -7.37 -12.79 20.84
N THR A 162 -7.81 -13.86 21.51
CA THR A 162 -9.11 -14.50 21.23
C THR A 162 -10.29 -13.93 22.02
N THR A 163 -10.05 -13.06 23.00
CA THR A 163 -11.09 -12.41 23.80
C THR A 163 -10.74 -10.94 24.04
N LEU A 164 -10.58 -10.17 22.96
CA LEU A 164 -10.61 -8.71 23.06
C LEU A 164 -12.08 -8.26 22.93
N ASP A 165 -12.86 -8.58 23.97
CA ASP A 165 -14.02 -7.75 24.28
C ASP A 165 -13.50 -6.35 24.66
N GLU A 166 -14.24 -5.32 24.24
CA GLU A 166 -13.92 -3.88 24.21
C GLU A 166 -13.52 -3.22 25.56
N GLN A 167 -13.21 -3.97 26.62
CA GLN A 167 -13.08 -3.45 27.99
C GLN A 167 -11.82 -3.88 28.77
N THR A 168 -10.87 -4.58 28.16
CA THR A 168 -9.61 -4.89 28.86
C THR A 168 -8.68 -3.68 28.79
N GLN A 169 -8.67 -2.85 29.84
CA GLN A 169 -7.75 -1.72 29.97
C GLN A 169 -6.30 -2.21 29.83
N LEU A 170 -5.64 -1.88 28.72
CA LEU A 170 -4.20 -2.07 28.58
C LEU A 170 -3.49 -1.31 29.72
N PRO A 171 -2.30 -1.77 30.18
CA PRO A 171 -1.48 -0.99 31.10
C PRO A 171 -1.26 0.41 30.53
N THR A 172 -1.39 1.44 31.36
CA THR A 172 -1.29 2.87 30.98
C THR A 172 -0.18 3.24 29.98
N PRO A 173 1.05 2.67 30.03
CA PRO A 173 2.05 3.00 29.00
C PRO A 173 1.74 2.40 27.62
N HIS A 174 1.11 1.22 27.55
CA HIS A 174 0.80 0.57 26.27
C HIS A 174 -0.39 1.22 25.56
N SER A 175 -1.37 1.72 26.31
CA SER A 175 -2.48 2.51 25.73
C SER A 175 -1.96 3.82 25.13
N THR A 176 -1.05 4.51 25.82
CA THR A 176 -0.42 5.73 25.30
C THR A 176 0.41 5.44 24.05
N ILE A 177 1.25 4.41 24.05
CA ILE A 177 2.03 4.03 22.86
C ILE A 177 1.11 3.70 21.69
N TYR A 178 0.01 2.98 21.93
CA TYR A 178 -0.95 2.63 20.90
C TYR A 178 -1.61 3.87 20.27
N GLU A 179 -2.10 4.80 21.10
CA GLU A 179 -2.71 6.04 20.63
C GLU A 179 -1.71 6.88 19.82
N GLN A 180 -0.45 6.96 20.29
CA GLN A 180 0.62 7.63 19.55
C GLN A 180 0.89 6.95 18.21
N CYS A 181 0.93 5.62 18.16
CA CYS A 181 1.10 4.87 16.92
C CYS A 181 -0.04 5.15 15.93
N LEU A 182 -1.28 5.20 16.41
CA LEU A 182 -2.45 5.47 15.57
C LEU A 182 -2.39 6.87 14.94
N GLN A 183 -2.08 7.88 15.75
CA GLN A 183 -1.94 9.26 15.28
C GLN A 183 -0.77 9.43 14.29
N LEU A 184 0.38 8.80 14.58
CA LEU A 184 1.52 8.80 13.67
C LEU A 184 1.21 8.03 12.37
N ALA A 185 0.47 6.93 12.44
CA ALA A 185 0.03 6.19 11.25
C ALA A 185 -0.91 7.04 10.38
N HIS A 186 -1.87 7.75 10.98
CA HIS A 186 -2.70 8.72 10.26
C HIS A 186 -1.86 9.77 9.53
N PHE A 187 -0.83 10.30 10.20
CA PHE A 187 0.07 11.25 9.59
C PHE A 187 0.86 10.63 8.42
N VAL A 188 1.54 9.50 8.63
CA VAL A 188 2.35 8.84 7.59
C VAL A 188 1.51 8.49 6.37
N LEU A 189 0.34 7.87 6.57
CA LEU A 189 -0.56 7.50 5.48
C LEU A 189 -1.12 8.72 4.74
N SER A 190 -1.37 9.83 5.43
CA SER A 190 -1.82 11.07 4.79
C SER A 190 -0.79 11.66 3.83
N GLN A 191 0.52 11.50 4.10
CA GLN A 191 1.58 12.06 3.26
C GLN A 191 1.98 11.14 2.09
N GLN A 192 1.66 9.85 2.15
CA GLN A 192 1.96 8.88 1.08
C GLN A 192 1.07 9.09 -0.15
N SER A 193 1.59 8.77 -1.33
CA SER A 193 0.79 8.75 -2.57
C SER A 193 -0.15 7.53 -2.63
N PRO A 194 -1.25 7.56 -3.40
CA PRO A 194 -2.16 6.42 -3.53
C PRO A 194 -1.47 5.11 -3.95
N ALA A 195 -0.42 5.19 -4.78
CA ALA A 195 0.36 4.03 -5.19
C ALA A 195 1.22 3.44 -4.05
N GLN A 196 1.68 4.27 -3.12
CA GLN A 196 2.45 3.86 -1.94
C GLN A 196 1.56 3.38 -0.80
N ARG A 197 0.27 3.75 -0.80
CA ARG A 197 -0.71 3.35 0.21
C ARG A 197 -1.26 1.95 -0.03
N ASN A 198 -1.33 1.50 -1.27
CA ASN A 198 -1.74 0.13 -1.59
C ASN A 198 -0.70 -0.85 -1.04
N ASP A 199 -1.16 -1.87 -0.29
CA ASP A 199 -0.31 -2.83 0.44
C ASP A 199 0.51 -2.20 1.59
N SER A 200 -0.12 -1.34 2.38
CA SER A 200 0.57 -0.74 3.52
C SER A 200 0.91 -1.79 4.59
N GLU A 201 2.21 -2.01 4.81
CA GLU A 201 2.71 -2.86 5.91
C GLU A 201 2.25 -2.36 7.28
N ILE A 202 2.01 -1.05 7.42
CA ILE A 202 1.54 -0.44 8.66
C ILE A 202 0.12 -0.92 8.99
N ILE A 203 -0.78 -0.88 8.02
CA ILE A 203 -2.20 -1.28 8.20
C ILE A 203 -2.29 -2.78 8.52
N SER A 204 -1.50 -3.61 7.84
CA SER A 204 -1.47 -5.05 8.12
C SER A 204 -0.97 -5.37 9.54
N ARG A 205 0.01 -4.62 10.05
CA ARG A 205 0.50 -4.76 11.44
C ARG A 205 -0.53 -4.34 12.49
N PHE A 206 -1.30 -3.26 12.25
CA PHE A 206 -2.42 -2.91 13.14
C PHE A 206 -3.48 -4.02 13.19
N ALA A 207 -3.74 -4.69 12.07
CA ALA A 207 -4.64 -5.84 12.02
C ALA A 207 -4.10 -7.04 12.81
N MET A 208 -2.78 -7.27 12.79
CA MET A 208 -2.13 -8.33 13.57
C MET A 208 -2.16 -8.09 15.09
N LEU A 209 -2.20 -6.83 15.51
CA LEU A 209 -2.30 -6.43 16.92
C LEU A 209 -3.67 -6.73 17.56
N GLY A 210 -4.67 -7.20 16.78
CA GLY A 210 -5.99 -7.58 17.28
C GLY A 210 -7.06 -6.48 17.14
N ASN A 211 -6.68 -5.24 16.83
CA ASN A 211 -7.61 -4.13 16.63
C ASN A 211 -8.00 -4.00 15.15
N GLN A 212 -8.80 -4.96 14.72
CA GLN A 212 -9.26 -5.08 13.34
C GLN A 212 -10.18 -3.92 12.90
N ARG A 213 -10.82 -3.23 13.87
CA ARG A 213 -11.66 -2.04 13.62
C ARG A 213 -10.84 -0.83 13.17
N ASP A 214 -9.78 -0.51 13.90
CA ASP A 214 -8.94 0.66 13.62
C ASP A 214 -8.15 0.46 12.32
N ALA A 215 -7.69 -0.77 12.05
CA ALA A 215 -7.09 -1.12 10.77
C ALA A 215 -8.07 -0.95 9.60
N LEU A 216 -9.35 -1.29 9.79
CA LEU A 216 -10.38 -1.09 8.78
C LEU A 216 -10.69 0.39 8.54
N GLU A 217 -10.80 1.19 9.60
CA GLU A 217 -11.02 2.64 9.51
C GLU A 217 -9.84 3.33 8.80
N LEU A 218 -8.61 2.94 9.09
CA LEU A 218 -7.42 3.41 8.38
C LEU A 218 -7.47 3.03 6.89
N ALA A 219 -7.81 1.77 6.58
CA ALA A 219 -7.88 1.30 5.21
C ALA A 219 -8.98 1.98 4.39
N GLU A 220 -10.15 2.23 4.98
CA GLU A 220 -11.25 2.98 4.37
C GLU A 220 -10.84 4.44 4.14
N LYS A 221 -10.31 5.11 5.17
CA LYS A 221 -9.92 6.54 5.10
C LYS A 221 -8.81 6.82 4.09
N TYR A 222 -7.81 5.94 4.02
CA TYR A 222 -6.64 6.12 3.14
C TYR A 222 -6.73 5.34 1.83
N ARG A 223 -7.83 4.60 1.63
CA ARG A 223 -8.16 3.85 0.40
C ARG A 223 -7.12 2.77 0.07
N ASP A 224 -6.67 2.00 1.08
CA ASP A 224 -5.86 0.80 0.85
C ASP A 224 -6.78 -0.33 0.35
N PHE A 225 -6.94 -0.38 -0.96
CA PHE A 225 -7.85 -1.33 -1.59
C PHE A 225 -7.36 -2.77 -1.44
N THR A 226 -6.05 -3.03 -1.34
CA THR A 226 -5.58 -4.40 -1.14
C THR A 226 -6.00 -4.92 0.22
N PHE A 227 -5.79 -4.12 1.28
CA PHE A 227 -6.16 -4.53 2.64
C PHE A 227 -7.67 -4.75 2.76
N LEU A 228 -8.50 -3.85 2.22
CA LEU A 228 -9.96 -3.99 2.26
C LEU A 228 -10.45 -5.27 1.58
N VAL A 229 -9.88 -5.62 0.42
CA VAL A 229 -10.25 -6.83 -0.31
C VAL A 229 -9.77 -8.08 0.42
N VAL A 230 -8.52 -8.11 0.88
CA VAL A 230 -7.95 -9.24 1.66
C VAL A 230 -8.74 -9.47 2.95
N TYR A 231 -9.12 -8.39 3.64
CA TYR A 231 -9.99 -8.45 4.81
C TYR A 231 -11.32 -9.13 4.49
N CYS A 232 -11.99 -8.69 3.41
CA CYS A 232 -13.30 -9.23 3.04
C CYS A 232 -13.24 -10.73 2.74
N TYR A 233 -12.20 -11.21 2.07
CA TYR A 233 -12.07 -12.63 1.73
C TYR A 233 -11.61 -13.52 2.89
N ASN A 234 -10.76 -13.01 3.80
CA ASN A 234 -10.19 -13.85 4.86
C ASN A 234 -11.04 -13.91 6.14
N ARG A 235 -11.86 -12.87 6.40
CA ARG A 235 -12.53 -12.70 7.70
C ARG A 235 -14.05 -12.67 7.63
N LEU A 236 -14.63 -12.36 6.48
CA LEU A 236 -16.08 -12.31 6.31
C LEU A 236 -16.62 -13.58 5.64
N ASP A 237 -17.81 -13.99 6.04
CA ASP A 237 -18.57 -14.99 5.30
C ASP A 237 -18.88 -14.51 3.88
N LYS A 238 -19.05 -15.45 2.94
CA LYS A 238 -19.30 -15.15 1.51
C LYS A 238 -20.38 -14.08 1.28
N ARG A 239 -21.52 -14.18 1.99
CA ARG A 239 -22.63 -13.21 1.89
C ARG A 239 -22.30 -11.83 2.44
N GLN A 240 -21.45 -11.76 3.47
CA GLN A 240 -21.03 -10.49 4.07
C GLN A 240 -19.94 -9.83 3.22
N CYS A 241 -19.03 -10.64 2.67
CA CYS A 241 -18.02 -10.22 1.70
C CYS A 241 -18.67 -9.58 0.46
N GLU A 242 -19.66 -10.23 -0.15
CA GLU A 242 -20.38 -9.67 -1.30
C GLU A 242 -21.08 -8.33 -0.98
N LYS A 243 -21.68 -8.21 0.21
CA LYS A 243 -22.31 -6.96 0.65
C LYS A 243 -21.29 -5.84 0.89
N ALA A 244 -20.17 -6.16 1.54
CA ALA A 244 -19.10 -5.20 1.80
C ALA A 244 -18.43 -4.74 0.51
N LEU A 245 -18.10 -5.66 -0.40
CA LEU A 245 -17.55 -5.33 -1.72
C LEU A 245 -18.53 -4.49 -2.54
N ASN A 246 -19.83 -4.79 -2.51
CA ASN A 246 -20.83 -3.97 -3.20
C ASN A 246 -20.99 -2.57 -2.60
N ARG A 247 -20.77 -2.41 -1.29
CA ARG A 247 -20.70 -1.09 -0.65
C ARG A 247 -19.48 -0.32 -1.17
N TYR A 248 -18.30 -0.92 -1.11
CA TYR A 248 -17.05 -0.28 -1.57
C TYR A 248 -17.06 0.05 -3.07
N LYS A 249 -17.65 -0.81 -3.91
CA LYS A 249 -17.84 -0.52 -5.34
C LYS A 249 -18.66 0.75 -5.60
N LYS A 250 -19.69 1.01 -4.78
CA LYS A 250 -20.51 2.23 -4.89
C LYS A 250 -19.79 3.45 -4.35
N GLU A 251 -19.09 3.29 -3.24
CA GLU A 251 -18.41 4.38 -2.54
C GLU A 251 -17.16 4.87 -3.29
N TYR A 252 -16.39 3.94 -3.87
CA TYR A 252 -15.15 4.23 -4.58
C TYR A 252 -15.29 4.11 -6.11
N GLU A 253 -16.49 4.34 -6.63
CA GLU A 253 -16.77 4.22 -8.07
C GLU A 253 -15.89 5.15 -8.92
N ASN A 254 -15.57 6.34 -8.38
CA ASN A 254 -14.77 7.37 -9.03
C ASN A 254 -13.26 7.17 -8.88
N ASP A 255 -12.82 6.28 -7.98
CA ASP A 255 -11.42 6.09 -7.60
C ASP A 255 -10.77 4.88 -8.27
N ASN A 256 -11.32 4.40 -9.40
CA ASN A 256 -10.85 3.24 -10.15
C ASN A 256 -10.79 1.93 -9.32
N PHE A 257 -11.63 1.80 -8.29
CA PHE A 257 -11.70 0.58 -7.46
C PHE A 257 -12.00 -0.67 -8.29
N TYR A 258 -12.82 -0.54 -9.33
CA TYR A 258 -13.12 -1.63 -10.27
C TYR A 258 -11.87 -2.18 -10.96
N ASP A 259 -11.02 -1.30 -11.51
CA ASP A 259 -9.79 -1.70 -12.20
C ASP A 259 -8.80 -2.37 -11.25
N PHE A 260 -8.71 -1.86 -10.01
CA PHE A 260 -7.91 -2.48 -8.96
C PHE A 260 -8.44 -3.88 -8.59
N LEU A 261 -9.74 -4.00 -8.32
CA LEU A 261 -10.39 -5.25 -7.93
C LEU A 261 -10.23 -6.34 -9.00
N TYR A 262 -10.42 -5.99 -10.27
CA TYR A 262 -10.27 -6.94 -11.38
C TYR A 262 -8.82 -7.38 -11.58
N THR A 263 -7.87 -6.45 -11.41
CA THR A 263 -6.43 -6.79 -11.41
C THR A 263 -6.09 -7.74 -10.27
N TRP A 264 -6.65 -7.50 -9.08
CA TRP A 264 -6.44 -8.37 -7.92
C TRP A 264 -7.05 -9.77 -8.11
N TYR A 265 -8.29 -9.86 -8.64
CA TYR A 265 -8.91 -11.16 -8.99
C TYR A 265 -8.07 -11.96 -9.97
N GLN A 266 -7.51 -11.28 -10.98
CA GLN A 266 -6.63 -11.93 -11.95
C GLN A 266 -5.35 -12.46 -11.30
N GLN A 267 -4.67 -11.64 -10.49
CA GLN A 267 -3.42 -12.04 -9.81
C GLN A 267 -3.62 -13.23 -8.87
N LYS A 268 -4.81 -13.36 -8.27
CA LYS A 268 -5.17 -14.49 -7.39
C LYS A 268 -5.81 -15.67 -8.13
N GLY A 269 -5.98 -15.59 -9.45
CA GLY A 269 -6.60 -16.65 -10.26
C GLY A 269 -8.09 -16.86 -9.99
N MET A 270 -8.79 -15.88 -9.43
CA MET A 270 -10.21 -15.97 -9.08
C MET A 270 -11.11 -15.58 -10.25
N PHE A 271 -10.92 -16.25 -11.39
CA PHE A 271 -11.65 -15.98 -12.64
C PHE A 271 -13.16 -16.15 -12.50
N ASN A 272 -13.62 -17.12 -11.69
CA ASN A 272 -15.04 -17.35 -11.45
C ASN A 272 -15.73 -16.14 -10.80
N HIS A 273 -15.02 -15.39 -9.94
CA HIS A 273 -15.58 -14.18 -9.34
C HIS A 273 -15.61 -13.05 -10.38
N LEU A 274 -14.56 -12.91 -11.19
CA LEU A 274 -14.51 -11.91 -12.26
C LEU A 274 -15.61 -12.12 -13.33
N LEU A 275 -15.91 -13.38 -13.66
CA LEU A 275 -16.95 -13.75 -14.62
C LEU A 275 -18.36 -13.55 -14.05
N ALA A 276 -18.55 -13.85 -12.77
CA ALA A 276 -19.83 -13.65 -12.07
C ALA A 276 -20.19 -12.17 -11.83
N GLU A 277 -19.26 -11.22 -12.01
CA GLU A 277 -19.49 -9.79 -11.78
C GLU A 277 -20.36 -9.15 -12.89
N PRO A 278 -21.55 -8.61 -12.56
CA PRO A 278 -22.39 -7.94 -13.54
C PRO A 278 -21.95 -6.48 -13.78
N GLY A 279 -21.93 -6.04 -15.04
CA GLY A 279 -21.84 -4.61 -15.38
C GLY A 279 -20.87 -4.26 -16.52
N LYS A 280 -21.08 -3.07 -17.12
CA LYS A 280 -20.32 -2.59 -18.28
C LYS A 280 -18.81 -2.44 -18.01
N LYS A 281 -18.42 -2.04 -16.79
CA LYS A 281 -17.00 -1.89 -16.40
C LYS A 281 -16.25 -3.24 -16.39
N ALA A 282 -16.92 -4.31 -15.98
CA ALA A 282 -16.37 -5.67 -16.05
C ALA A 282 -16.21 -6.11 -17.52
N SER A 283 -17.22 -5.84 -18.35
CA SER A 283 -17.17 -6.10 -19.80
C SER A 283 -16.07 -5.29 -20.49
N ASP A 284 -15.86 -4.02 -20.13
CA ASP A 284 -14.80 -3.17 -20.70
C ASP A 284 -13.40 -3.64 -20.28
N PHE A 285 -13.22 -4.11 -19.04
CA PHE A 285 -11.97 -4.69 -18.56
C PHE A 285 -11.67 -6.03 -19.25
N LEU A 286 -12.69 -6.88 -19.41
CA LEU A 286 -12.58 -8.15 -20.11
C LEU A 286 -12.42 -7.98 -21.62
N ALA A 287 -13.02 -6.96 -22.24
CA ALA A 287 -12.87 -6.69 -23.67
C ALA A 287 -11.43 -6.36 -24.06
N LYS A 288 -10.65 -5.77 -23.15
CA LYS A 288 -9.20 -5.56 -23.32
C LYS A 288 -8.42 -6.88 -23.30
N ARG A 289 -9.01 -7.99 -22.85
CA ARG A 289 -8.37 -9.31 -22.65
C ARG A 289 -9.20 -10.42 -23.29
N GLN A 290 -8.88 -10.72 -24.55
CA GLN A 290 -9.61 -11.70 -25.38
C GLN A 290 -9.72 -13.09 -24.71
N GLU A 291 -8.68 -13.52 -23.98
CA GLU A 291 -8.59 -14.84 -23.32
C GLU A 291 -9.71 -15.17 -22.34
N LEU A 292 -10.28 -14.16 -21.68
CA LEU A 292 -11.34 -14.35 -20.67
C LEU A 292 -12.70 -13.86 -21.17
N ASN A 293 -12.70 -13.01 -22.19
CA ASN A 293 -13.92 -12.39 -22.71
C ASN A 293 -14.84 -13.42 -23.38
N TRP A 294 -14.30 -14.41 -24.09
CA TRP A 294 -15.11 -15.44 -24.75
C TRP A 294 -15.89 -16.31 -23.75
N ILE A 295 -15.34 -16.56 -22.55
CA ILE A 295 -16.01 -17.36 -21.51
C ILE A 295 -17.28 -16.65 -21.04
N ARG A 296 -17.17 -15.35 -20.75
CA ARG A 296 -18.33 -14.53 -20.37
C ARG A 296 -19.36 -14.44 -21.49
N GLN A 297 -18.92 -14.29 -22.73
CA GLN A 297 -19.82 -14.26 -23.90
C GLN A 297 -20.58 -15.58 -24.06
N VAL A 298 -19.97 -16.72 -23.75
CA VAL A 298 -20.65 -18.03 -23.74
C VAL A 298 -21.66 -18.13 -22.60
N GLU A 299 -21.32 -17.69 -21.38
CA GLU A 299 -22.24 -17.69 -20.23
C GLU A 299 -23.45 -16.76 -20.43
N GLU A 300 -23.25 -15.63 -21.09
CA GLU A 300 -24.32 -14.67 -21.44
C GLU A 300 -25.12 -15.07 -22.69
N GLY A 301 -24.81 -16.22 -23.32
CA GLY A 301 -25.48 -16.72 -24.52
C GLY A 301 -25.15 -15.97 -25.82
N GLN A 302 -24.13 -15.11 -25.81
CA GLN A 302 -23.68 -14.30 -26.94
C GLN A 302 -22.67 -15.07 -27.83
N PHE A 303 -23.11 -16.21 -28.38
CA PHE A 303 -22.25 -17.12 -29.12
C PHE A 303 -21.58 -16.49 -30.35
N THR A 304 -22.24 -15.53 -31.02
CA THR A 304 -21.67 -14.79 -32.16
C THR A 304 -20.45 -13.96 -31.79
N GLN A 305 -20.49 -13.29 -30.64
CA GLN A 305 -19.36 -12.51 -30.18
C GLN A 305 -18.23 -13.41 -29.67
N ALA A 306 -18.58 -14.51 -28.98
CA ALA A 306 -17.62 -15.52 -28.55
C ALA A 306 -16.84 -16.10 -29.73
N LYS A 307 -17.53 -16.47 -30.82
CA LYS A 307 -16.94 -16.95 -32.07
C LYS A 307 -15.91 -15.97 -32.64
N ILE A 308 -16.28 -14.68 -32.74
CA ILE A 308 -15.37 -13.65 -33.29
C ILE A 308 -14.13 -13.48 -32.39
N THR A 309 -14.30 -13.50 -31.07
CA THR A 309 -13.19 -13.41 -30.11
C THR A 309 -12.26 -14.62 -30.21
N LEU A 310 -12.81 -15.84 -30.24
CA LEU A 310 -12.06 -17.09 -30.36
C LEU A 310 -11.30 -17.19 -31.69
N LYS A 311 -11.92 -16.78 -32.81
CA LYS A 311 -11.26 -16.74 -34.13
C LYS A 311 -10.07 -15.76 -34.14
N LYS A 312 -10.18 -14.63 -33.45
CA LYS A 312 -9.07 -13.66 -33.29
C LYS A 312 -7.94 -14.22 -32.42
N MET A 313 -8.26 -14.91 -31.34
CA MET A 313 -7.26 -15.58 -30.50
C MET A 313 -6.51 -16.66 -31.28
N ALA A 314 -7.24 -17.54 -31.97
CA ALA A 314 -6.64 -18.63 -32.76
C ALA A 314 -5.71 -18.14 -33.88
N ASN A 315 -5.97 -16.96 -34.44
CA ASN A 315 -5.11 -16.36 -35.45
C ASN A 315 -3.83 -15.74 -34.88
N ASN A 316 -3.86 -15.30 -33.62
CA ASN A 316 -2.72 -14.69 -32.93
C ASN A 316 -1.87 -15.72 -32.17
N GLU A 317 -2.43 -16.89 -31.86
CA GLU A 317 -1.75 -17.96 -31.14
C GLU A 317 -0.69 -18.65 -32.00
N LYS A 318 0.51 -18.82 -31.42
CA LYS A 318 1.66 -19.47 -32.07
C LYS A 318 1.77 -20.95 -31.72
N ASP A 319 1.23 -21.33 -30.56
CA ASP A 319 1.16 -22.72 -30.13
C ASP A 319 0.05 -23.46 -30.90
N GLU A 320 0.44 -24.44 -31.71
CA GLU A 320 -0.47 -25.23 -32.54
C GLU A 320 -1.51 -25.99 -31.71
N HIS A 321 -1.19 -26.41 -30.48
CA HIS A 321 -2.13 -27.15 -29.63
C HIS A 321 -3.20 -26.23 -29.04
N LYS A 322 -2.81 -25.05 -28.57
CA LYS A 322 -3.77 -24.03 -28.10
C LYS A 322 -4.64 -23.51 -29.23
N LYS A 323 -4.03 -23.25 -30.39
CA LYS A 323 -4.75 -22.86 -31.60
C LYS A 323 -5.82 -23.87 -32.01
N LEU A 324 -5.50 -25.17 -31.92
CA LEU A 324 -6.46 -26.24 -32.19
C LEU A 324 -7.64 -26.21 -31.20
N ILE A 325 -7.38 -26.03 -29.90
CA ILE A 325 -8.42 -25.92 -28.87
C ILE A 325 -9.31 -24.71 -29.14
N GLU A 326 -8.72 -23.55 -29.42
CA GLU A 326 -9.45 -22.31 -29.68
C GLU A 326 -10.31 -22.39 -30.95
N LEU A 327 -9.81 -23.02 -32.03
CA LEU A 327 -10.60 -23.27 -33.24
C LEU A 327 -11.74 -24.27 -32.99
N SER A 328 -11.48 -25.31 -32.20
CA SER A 328 -12.51 -26.27 -31.81
C SER A 328 -13.62 -25.61 -31.01
N LEU A 329 -13.27 -24.77 -30.03
CA LEU A 329 -14.21 -23.95 -29.26
C LEU A 329 -14.96 -22.95 -30.15
N CYS A 330 -14.28 -22.33 -31.12
CA CYS A 330 -14.87 -21.44 -32.11
C CYS A 330 -15.95 -22.15 -32.94
N LYS A 331 -15.66 -23.40 -33.37
CA LYS A 331 -16.63 -24.25 -34.07
C LYS A 331 -17.83 -24.59 -33.18
N PHE A 332 -17.61 -24.93 -31.91
CA PHE A 332 -18.71 -25.17 -30.97
C PHE A 332 -19.57 -23.92 -30.75
N ALA A 333 -18.97 -22.74 -30.60
CA ALA A 333 -19.70 -21.49 -30.50
C ALA A 333 -20.53 -21.20 -31.77
N ALA A 334 -19.98 -21.45 -32.96
CA ALA A 334 -20.68 -21.29 -34.24
C ALA A 334 -21.87 -22.25 -34.40
N LEU A 335 -21.78 -23.46 -33.86
CA LEU A 335 -22.88 -24.44 -33.85
C LEU A 335 -24.00 -24.06 -32.88
N CYS A 336 -23.68 -23.31 -31.82
CA CYS A 336 -24.66 -22.85 -30.83
C CYS A 336 -25.36 -21.54 -31.23
N GLU A 337 -25.02 -20.93 -32.37
CA GLU A 337 -25.72 -19.74 -32.88
C GLU A 337 -27.14 -20.09 -33.35
N GLU A 338 -28.12 -19.21 -33.07
CA GLU A 338 -29.52 -19.39 -33.55
C GLU A 338 -29.64 -19.41 -35.08
N GLN A 339 -28.66 -18.84 -35.79
CA GLN A 339 -28.51 -18.90 -37.24
C GLN A 339 -27.20 -19.61 -37.58
N GLU A 340 -27.29 -20.91 -37.84
CA GLU A 340 -26.15 -21.73 -38.23
C GLU A 340 -25.54 -21.22 -39.55
N ASN A 341 -24.36 -20.62 -39.48
CA ASN A 341 -23.55 -20.32 -40.65
C ASN A 341 -22.75 -21.56 -41.09
N LEU A 342 -23.46 -22.50 -41.70
CA LEU A 342 -22.92 -23.73 -42.30
C LEU A 342 -21.62 -23.56 -43.11
N PRO A 343 -21.44 -22.53 -43.97
CA PRO A 343 -20.18 -22.37 -44.73
C PRO A 343 -18.98 -22.03 -43.83
N GLU A 344 -19.19 -21.24 -42.77
CA GLU A 344 -18.11 -20.86 -41.85
C GLU A 344 -17.73 -22.04 -40.92
N ILE A 345 -18.70 -22.90 -40.58
CA ILE A 345 -18.46 -24.15 -39.84
C ILE A 345 -17.65 -25.16 -40.67
N ALA A 346 -17.90 -25.23 -41.98
CA ALA A 346 -17.14 -26.08 -42.89
C ALA A 346 -15.67 -25.61 -42.99
N GLU A 347 -15.44 -24.31 -43.14
CA GLU A 347 -14.11 -23.71 -43.18
C GLU A 347 -13.33 -23.95 -41.88
N LEU A 348 -13.97 -23.77 -40.71
CA LEU A 348 -13.36 -24.08 -39.42
C LEU A 348 -13.04 -25.57 -39.26
N SER A 349 -13.88 -26.45 -39.81
CA SER A 349 -13.65 -27.90 -39.75
C SER A 349 -12.44 -28.33 -40.59
N GLU A 350 -12.27 -27.73 -41.76
CA GLU A 350 -11.11 -27.96 -42.63
C GLU A 350 -9.82 -27.50 -41.94
N GLN A 351 -9.81 -26.29 -41.36
CA GLN A 351 -8.66 -25.76 -40.62
C GLN A 351 -8.26 -26.63 -39.41
N ILE A 352 -9.24 -27.20 -38.70
CA ILE A 352 -9.01 -28.13 -37.59
C ILE A 352 -8.37 -29.43 -38.11
N SER A 353 -8.90 -29.99 -39.20
CA SER A 353 -8.37 -31.21 -39.81
C SER A 353 -6.92 -31.06 -40.29
N GLU A 354 -6.59 -29.95 -40.95
CA GLU A 354 -5.22 -29.65 -41.38
C GLU A 354 -4.25 -29.54 -40.20
N LEU A 355 -4.66 -28.92 -39.08
CA LEU A 355 -3.82 -28.79 -37.90
C LEU A 355 -3.62 -30.14 -37.18
N HIS A 356 -4.67 -30.96 -37.09
CA HIS A 356 -4.57 -32.34 -36.57
C HIS A 356 -3.58 -33.18 -37.39
N GLU A 357 -3.63 -33.08 -38.71
CA GLU A 357 -2.73 -33.83 -39.59
C GLU A 357 -1.28 -33.37 -39.42
N LYS A 358 -1.05 -32.05 -39.31
CA LYS A 358 0.28 -31.49 -39.01
C LYS A 358 0.84 -31.96 -37.66
N GLN A 359 0.01 -32.03 -36.62
CA GLN A 359 0.44 -32.56 -35.30
C GLN A 359 0.81 -34.04 -35.40
N ARG A 360 -0.03 -34.84 -36.05
CA ARG A 360 0.20 -36.28 -36.24
C ARG A 360 1.51 -36.57 -36.98
N MET A 361 1.81 -35.79 -38.01
CA MET A 361 3.06 -35.88 -38.76
C MET A 361 4.28 -35.47 -37.92
N LYS A 362 4.15 -34.50 -37.00
CA LYS A 362 5.22 -34.12 -36.07
C LYS A 362 5.49 -35.19 -35.02
N GLU A 363 4.46 -35.82 -34.48
CA GLU A 363 4.59 -36.93 -33.52
C GLU A 363 5.28 -38.15 -34.15
N MET A 364 4.86 -38.56 -35.36
CA MET A 364 5.52 -39.63 -36.11
C MET A 364 7.01 -39.34 -36.40
N ASN A 365 7.35 -38.09 -36.74
CA ASN A 365 8.75 -37.71 -36.97
C ASN A 365 9.59 -37.70 -35.68
N ARG A 366 8.97 -37.40 -34.53
CA ARG A 366 9.66 -37.40 -33.24
C ARG A 366 9.93 -38.82 -32.74
N GLU A 367 8.97 -39.73 -32.87
CA GLU A 367 9.15 -41.16 -32.59
C GLU A 367 10.18 -41.81 -33.55
N GLY A 368 10.23 -41.37 -34.81
CA GLY A 368 11.27 -41.79 -35.75
C GLY A 368 12.67 -41.28 -35.40
N SER A 369 12.79 -40.16 -34.68
CA SER A 369 14.07 -39.58 -34.26
C SER A 369 14.62 -40.22 -32.98
N GLU A 370 13.76 -40.48 -32.00
CA GLU A 370 14.14 -41.16 -30.75
C GLU A 370 14.54 -42.64 -31.00
N ASN A 371 14.00 -43.28 -32.04
CA ASN A 371 14.40 -44.64 -32.43
C ASN A 371 15.76 -44.72 -33.16
N ILE A 372 16.31 -43.60 -33.64
CA ILE A 372 17.63 -43.56 -34.31
C ILE A 372 18.76 -43.31 -33.29
N GLU A 373 18.48 -42.80 -32.09
CA GLU A 373 19.48 -42.57 -31.04
C GLU A 373 19.69 -43.79 -30.10
N ILE A 374 18.94 -44.88 -30.28
CA ILE A 374 19.00 -46.09 -29.44
C ILE A 374 19.59 -47.32 -30.19
N GLU A 375 19.84 -47.22 -31.50
CA GLU A 375 20.67 -48.16 -32.27
C GLU A 375 22.11 -47.64 -32.41
#